data_AF-A0A6G1LHN5-F1
#
_entry.id   AF-A0A6G1LHN5-F1
#
_cell.length_a   1.000
_cell.length_b   1.000
_cell.length_c   1.000
_cell.angle_alpha   90.00
_cell.angle_beta   90.00
_cell.angle_gamma   90.00
#
_symmetry.space_group_name_H-M   'P 1'
#
loop_
_entity.id
_entity.type
_entity.pdbx_description
1 polymer ?
#
loop_
_entity_poly.entity_id
_entity_poly.type
_entity_poly.pdbx_seq_one_letter_code
_entity_poly.pdbx_strand_id
1 'polypeptide(L)'
;MTTISARQEGPLPPSPEESSAFLRLPAELRNHIYNSSLVYDIEAFAETACIPALLSVNEQLREEYSGLFYSSTLIKVDAYYTETDSWCEVQGRYEKQALLETSTYADLFDFWSLASARRYCQRPCYNRENARRGILTVSTNAGFRRWQWTCFQD
;
A
#
# COMPACT_ATOMS: atom_id res chain seq x y z
N MET A 1 -24.37 -6.18 -58.64
CA MET A 1 -24.06 -6.74 -57.31
C MET A 1 -23.67 -5.57 -56.42
N THR A 2 -24.59 -5.13 -55.56
CA THR A 2 -24.43 -3.91 -54.74
C THR A 2 -24.30 -4.34 -53.29
N THR A 3 -23.10 -4.21 -52.74
CA THR A 3 -22.80 -4.62 -51.36
C THR A 3 -23.17 -3.48 -50.41
N ILE A 4 -24.17 -3.68 -49.57
CA ILE A 4 -24.62 -2.73 -48.56
C ILE A 4 -23.68 -2.84 -47.36
N SER A 5 -22.87 -1.81 -47.12
CA SER A 5 -21.95 -1.73 -45.98
C SER A 5 -22.72 -1.32 -44.72
N ALA A 6 -22.80 -2.24 -43.74
CA ALA A 6 -23.41 -1.97 -42.45
C ALA A 6 -22.58 -0.94 -41.67
N ARG A 7 -23.23 0.15 -41.23
CA ARG A 7 -22.64 1.13 -40.32
C ARG A 7 -22.45 0.47 -38.96
N GLN A 8 -21.20 0.39 -38.54
CA GLN A 8 -20.81 -0.06 -37.21
C GLN A 8 -21.20 1.05 -36.22
N GLU A 9 -22.25 0.81 -35.43
CA GLU A 9 -22.62 1.71 -34.33
C GLU A 9 -21.51 1.66 -33.28
N GLY A 10 -20.89 2.82 -33.03
CA GLY A 10 -19.87 2.95 -32.00
C GLY A 10 -20.45 2.68 -30.60
N PRO A 11 -19.60 2.38 -29.61
CA PRO A 11 -20.06 2.11 -28.25
C PRO A 11 -20.86 3.30 -27.72
N LEU A 12 -22.08 3.04 -27.26
CA LEU A 12 -22.90 4.05 -26.59
C LEU A 12 -22.16 4.56 -25.34
N PRO A 13 -22.18 5.88 -25.07
CA PRO A 13 -21.59 6.41 -23.85
C PRO A 13 -22.28 5.77 -22.63
N PRO A 14 -21.52 5.42 -21.57
CA PRO A 14 -22.07 4.79 -20.38
C PRO A 14 -23.15 5.68 -19.76
N SER A 15 -24.26 5.07 -19.36
CA SER A 15 -25.37 5.82 -18.78
C SER A 15 -24.95 6.43 -17.43
N PRO A 16 -25.35 7.67 -17.12
CA PRO A 16 -24.97 8.35 -15.86
C PRO A 16 -25.53 7.69 -14.59
N GLU A 17 -26.32 6.61 -14.72
CA GLU A 17 -26.92 5.90 -13.59
C GLU A 17 -26.02 4.81 -12.97
N GLU A 18 -24.86 4.53 -13.56
CA GLU A 18 -23.97 3.44 -13.10
C GLU A 18 -22.97 3.84 -11.99
N SER A 19 -23.11 5.03 -11.40
CA SER A 19 -22.32 5.37 -10.21
C SER A 19 -22.79 4.53 -9.02
N SER A 20 -21.86 3.76 -8.46
CA SER A 20 -22.06 2.91 -7.27
C SER A 20 -22.85 3.63 -6.18
N ALA A 21 -23.85 2.97 -5.60
CA ALA A 21 -24.66 3.52 -4.52
C ALA A 21 -23.80 4.01 -3.33
N PHE A 22 -22.62 3.42 -3.14
CA PHE A 22 -21.65 3.85 -2.14
C PHE A 22 -21.11 5.27 -2.39
N LEU A 23 -20.78 5.59 -3.64
CA LEU A 23 -20.25 6.92 -4.01
C LEU A 23 -21.30 8.02 -3.89
N ARG A 24 -22.59 7.67 -3.85
CA ARG A 24 -23.70 8.61 -3.63
C ARG A 24 -23.88 9.00 -2.17
N LEU A 25 -23.23 8.31 -1.23
CA LEU A 25 -23.25 8.69 0.19
C LEU A 25 -22.56 10.05 0.41
N PRO A 26 -22.93 10.83 1.44
CA PRO A 26 -22.10 11.93 1.92
C PRO A 26 -20.70 11.46 2.32
N ALA A 27 -19.71 12.35 2.18
CA ALA A 27 -18.31 12.03 2.49
C ALA A 27 -18.11 11.62 3.97
N GLU A 28 -18.90 12.20 4.88
CA GLU A 28 -18.88 11.89 6.31
C GLU A 28 -19.24 10.42 6.56
N LEU A 29 -20.29 9.93 5.88
CA LEU A 29 -20.71 8.53 6.00
C LEU A 29 -19.67 7.57 5.38
N ARG A 30 -19.07 7.93 4.24
CA ARG A 30 -17.97 7.14 3.66
C ARG A 30 -16.78 7.08 4.61
N ASN A 31 -16.38 8.21 5.21
CA ASN A 31 -15.30 8.27 6.18
C ASN A 31 -15.57 7.40 7.42
N HIS A 32 -16.81 7.34 7.92
CA HIS A 32 -17.17 6.43 9.00
C HIS A 32 -16.99 4.95 8.61
N ILE A 33 -17.34 4.60 7.37
CA ILE A 33 -17.17 3.23 6.84
C ILE A 33 -15.68 2.91 6.67
N TYR A 34 -14.88 3.83 6.15
CA TYR A 34 -13.43 3.68 6.04
C TYR A 34 -12.76 3.47 7.42
N ASN A 35 -13.11 4.28 8.41
CA ASN A 35 -12.56 4.12 9.76
C ASN A 35 -12.94 2.77 10.38
N SER A 36 -14.14 2.28 10.12
CA SER A 36 -14.61 0.98 10.62
C SER A 36 -13.92 -0.20 9.94
N SER A 37 -13.54 -0.06 8.67
CA SER A 37 -12.83 -1.09 7.90
C SER A 37 -11.32 -1.07 8.08
N LEU A 38 -10.74 0.09 8.46
CA LEU A 38 -9.30 0.30 8.56
C LEU A 38 -8.58 -0.75 9.42
N VAL A 39 -9.17 -1.17 10.54
CA VAL A 39 -8.55 -2.16 11.43
C VAL A 39 -8.39 -3.51 10.71
N TYR A 40 -9.44 -3.96 10.02
CA TYR A 40 -9.42 -5.22 9.27
C TYR A 40 -8.46 -5.16 8.08
N ASP A 41 -8.42 -4.03 7.39
CA ASP A 41 -7.49 -3.83 6.27
C ASP A 41 -6.03 -3.82 6.74
N ILE A 42 -5.75 -3.27 7.92
CA ILE A 42 -4.41 -3.30 8.53
C ILE A 42 -4.04 -4.71 8.96
N GLU A 43 -4.97 -5.50 9.51
CA GLU A 43 -4.71 -6.90 9.84
C GLU A 43 -4.42 -7.74 8.58
N ALA A 44 -5.25 -7.61 7.55
CA ALA A 44 -5.03 -8.28 6.27
C ALA A 44 -3.70 -7.86 5.62
N PHE A 45 -3.37 -6.57 5.68
CA PHE A 45 -2.09 -6.05 5.20
C PHE A 45 -0.90 -6.60 6.02
N ALA A 46 -1.06 -6.72 7.34
CA ALA A 46 -0.02 -7.28 8.20
C ALA A 46 0.32 -8.73 7.82
N GLU A 47 -0.68 -9.51 7.41
CA GLU A 47 -0.54 -10.93 7.04
C GLU A 47 -0.06 -11.15 5.61
N THR A 48 -0.39 -10.25 4.69
CA THR A 48 -0.17 -10.49 3.25
C THR A 48 0.81 -9.51 2.60
N ALA A 49 1.10 -8.38 3.26
CA ALA A 49 1.73 -7.21 2.65
C ALA A 49 1.04 -6.71 1.36
N CYS A 50 -0.23 -7.07 1.15
CA CYS A 50 -1.01 -6.65 0.00
C CYS A 50 -1.78 -5.35 0.29
N ILE A 51 -1.67 -4.38 -0.60
CA ILE A 51 -2.38 -3.11 -0.50
C ILE A 51 -3.91 -3.35 -0.46
N PRO A 52 -4.65 -2.71 0.46
CA PRO A 52 -6.10 -2.86 0.55
C PRO A 52 -6.83 -2.58 -0.76
N ALA A 53 -7.86 -3.38 -1.05
CA ALA A 53 -8.63 -3.27 -2.28
C ALA A 53 -9.22 -1.86 -2.50
N LEU A 54 -9.64 -1.17 -1.43
CA LEU A 54 -10.18 0.19 -1.50
C LEU A 54 -9.24 1.21 -2.18
N LEU A 55 -7.91 0.99 -2.11
CA LEU A 55 -6.92 1.85 -2.76
C LEU A 55 -6.77 1.56 -4.27
N SER A 56 -7.35 0.47 -4.76
CA SER A 56 -7.23 0.02 -6.16
C SER A 56 -8.51 0.18 -7.00
N VAL A 57 -9.68 0.37 -6.36
CA VAL A 57 -10.98 0.30 -7.04
C VAL A 57 -11.28 1.55 -7.88
N ASN A 58 -11.17 2.74 -7.29
CA ASN A 58 -11.54 3.99 -7.95
C ASN A 58 -10.71 5.15 -7.39
N GLU A 59 -10.45 6.18 -8.22
CA GLU A 59 -9.61 7.31 -7.85
C GLU A 59 -10.13 8.10 -6.65
N GLN A 60 -11.44 8.30 -6.55
CA GLN A 60 -12.06 9.02 -5.43
C GLN A 60 -11.89 8.23 -4.12
N LEU A 61 -12.16 6.92 -4.15
CA LEU A 61 -11.99 6.06 -2.97
C LEU A 61 -10.52 6.01 -2.55
N ARG A 62 -9.61 5.89 -3.51
CA ARG A 62 -8.16 5.91 -3.28
C ARG A 62 -7.73 7.22 -2.63
N GLU A 63 -8.17 8.37 -3.14
CA GLU A 63 -7.83 9.67 -2.58
C GLU A 63 -8.35 9.84 -1.14
N GLU A 64 -9.62 9.51 -0.91
CA GLU A 64 -10.24 9.61 0.42
C GLU A 64 -9.61 8.64 1.43
N TYR A 65 -9.36 7.39 1.03
CA TYR A 65 -8.91 6.32 1.93
C TYR A 65 -7.40 6.29 2.17
N SER A 66 -6.59 6.66 1.17
CA SER A 66 -5.12 6.67 1.27
C SER A 66 -4.63 7.51 2.45
N GLY A 67 -5.30 8.63 2.72
CA GLY A 67 -5.00 9.49 3.87
C GLY A 67 -5.14 8.76 5.20
N LEU A 68 -6.16 7.93 5.37
CA LEU A 68 -6.39 7.15 6.59
C LEU A 68 -5.40 5.99 6.72
N PHE A 69 -5.21 5.23 5.63
CA PHE A 69 -4.36 4.05 5.64
C PHE A 69 -2.87 4.41 5.82
N TYR A 70 -2.31 5.25 4.96
CA TYR A 70 -0.88 5.57 4.98
C TYR A 70 -0.45 6.47 6.15
N SER A 71 -1.40 7.20 6.75
CA SER A 71 -1.13 7.99 7.97
C SER A 71 -1.30 7.19 9.26
N SER A 72 -1.72 5.92 9.17
CA SER A 72 -1.91 5.08 10.35
C SER A 72 -0.61 4.91 11.14
N THR A 73 -0.68 5.09 12.46
CA THR A 73 0.44 4.86 13.38
C THR A 73 0.72 3.38 13.61
N LEU A 74 -0.19 2.51 13.18
CA LEU A 74 -0.03 1.06 13.20
C LEU A 74 0.92 0.57 12.09
N ILE A 75 1.15 1.40 11.06
CA ILE A 75 2.04 1.11 9.95
C ILE A 75 3.31 1.95 10.09
N LYS A 76 4.40 1.30 10.50
CA LYS A 76 5.72 1.92 10.64
C LYS A 76 6.64 1.43 9.53
N VAL A 77 7.32 2.36 8.88
CA VAL A 77 8.25 2.08 7.79
C VAL A 77 9.60 2.62 8.19
N ASP A 78 10.56 1.75 8.45
CA ASP A 78 11.95 2.09 8.70
C ASP A 78 12.75 1.90 7.40
N ALA A 79 13.59 2.87 7.04
CA ALA A 79 14.54 2.79 5.93
C ALA A 79 15.97 2.70 6.45
N TYR A 80 16.79 1.90 5.76
CA TYR A 80 18.23 1.84 6.00
C TYR A 80 18.98 2.67 4.97
N TYR A 81 19.86 3.55 5.43
CA TYR A 81 20.71 4.41 4.61
C TYR A 81 22.14 3.89 4.68
N THR A 82 22.65 3.41 3.54
CA THR A 82 23.98 2.82 3.43
C THR A 82 25.10 3.85 3.59
N GLU A 83 24.83 5.10 3.17
CA GLU A 83 25.79 6.20 3.17
C GLU A 83 26.15 6.61 4.60
N THR A 84 25.18 6.50 5.51
CA THR A 84 25.30 6.93 6.91
C THR A 84 25.27 5.77 7.91
N ASP A 85 25.18 4.52 7.43
CA ASP A 85 24.99 3.30 8.22
C ASP A 85 23.93 3.49 9.33
N SER A 86 22.76 4.01 8.94
CA SER A 86 21.74 4.40 9.90
C SER A 86 20.34 3.98 9.47
N TRP A 87 19.49 3.78 10.48
CA TRP A 87 18.06 3.51 10.31
C TRP A 87 17.27 4.76 10.64
N CYS A 88 16.33 5.14 9.77
CA CYS A 88 15.40 6.22 10.05
C CYS A 88 13.97 5.79 9.74
N GLU A 89 13.03 6.19 10.60
CA GLU A 89 11.61 6.02 10.31
C GLU A 89 11.19 7.00 9.21
N VAL A 90 10.54 6.48 8.17
CA VAL A 90 9.96 7.27 7.08
C VAL A 90 8.72 7.96 7.61
N GLN A 91 8.82 9.28 7.68
CA GLN A 91 7.74 10.17 8.08
C GLN A 91 6.98 10.65 6.83
N GLY A 92 5.71 11.00 7.02
CA GLY A 92 4.87 11.53 5.94
C GLY A 92 4.08 10.46 5.19
N ARG A 93 2.87 10.83 4.77
CA ARG A 93 1.95 9.89 4.11
C ARG A 93 2.42 9.54 2.70
N TYR A 94 2.96 10.51 1.97
CA TYR A 94 3.29 10.37 0.55
C TYR A 94 4.54 9.50 0.36
N GLU A 95 5.52 9.67 1.25
CA GLU A 95 6.74 8.89 1.28
C GLU A 95 6.44 7.44 1.65
N LYS A 96 5.58 7.22 2.66
CA LYS A 96 5.07 5.87 3.00
C LYS A 96 4.33 5.26 1.83
N GLN A 97 3.40 5.99 1.21
CA GLN A 97 2.64 5.51 0.06
C GLN A 97 3.55 5.08 -1.08
N ALA A 98 4.45 5.96 -1.52
CA ALA A 98 5.37 5.68 -2.61
C ALA A 98 6.19 4.42 -2.33
N LEU A 99 6.71 4.27 -1.10
CA LEU A 99 7.45 3.08 -0.72
C LEU A 99 6.59 1.83 -0.73
N LEU A 100 5.39 1.88 -0.15
CA LEU A 100 4.56 0.68 -0.02
C LEU A 100 4.02 0.19 -1.37
N GLU A 101 3.75 1.09 -2.31
CA GLU A 101 3.21 0.72 -3.62
C GLU A 101 4.30 0.22 -4.60
N THR A 102 5.56 0.61 -4.39
CA THR A 102 6.68 0.27 -5.30
C THR A 102 7.62 -0.81 -4.76
N SER A 103 7.44 -1.23 -3.50
CA SER A 103 8.32 -2.20 -2.87
C SER A 103 7.89 -3.65 -3.10
N THR A 104 8.88 -4.52 -3.07
CA THR A 104 8.70 -5.96 -2.87
C THR A 104 8.91 -6.32 -1.41
N TYR A 105 8.25 -7.38 -0.94
CA TYR A 105 8.25 -7.76 0.46
C TYR A 105 8.77 -9.19 0.67
N ALA A 106 9.61 -9.35 1.68
CA ALA A 106 10.03 -10.64 2.20
C ALA A 106 9.65 -10.75 3.68
N ASP A 107 9.07 -11.88 4.06
CA ASP A 107 8.62 -12.11 5.43
C ASP A 107 9.80 -12.16 6.41
N LEU A 108 9.64 -11.50 7.57
CA LEU A 108 10.58 -11.51 8.69
C LEU A 108 9.97 -12.14 9.95
N PHE A 109 9.05 -13.10 9.79
CA PHE A 109 8.36 -13.80 10.88
C PHE A 109 9.32 -14.37 11.94
N ASP A 110 10.48 -14.88 11.54
CA ASP A 110 11.47 -15.46 12.46
C ASP A 110 12.20 -14.42 13.33
N PHE A 111 11.98 -13.12 13.08
CA PHE A 111 12.66 -12.03 13.80
C PHE A 111 11.76 -11.42 14.88
N TRP A 112 11.90 -11.96 16.08
CA TRP A 112 11.16 -11.56 17.28
C TRP A 112 11.47 -10.10 17.70
N SER A 113 12.69 -9.61 17.46
CA SER A 113 13.08 -8.22 17.80
C SER A 113 13.40 -7.37 16.58
N LEU A 114 13.08 -6.07 16.65
CA LEU A 114 13.43 -5.10 15.61
C LEU A 114 14.95 -5.00 15.42
N ALA A 115 15.72 -5.09 16.50
CA ALA A 115 17.18 -5.06 16.42
C ALA A 115 17.74 -6.25 15.62
N SER A 116 17.20 -7.45 15.82
CA SER A 116 17.59 -8.64 15.05
C SER A 116 17.23 -8.51 13.58
N ALA A 117 16.01 -8.04 13.29
CA ALA A 117 15.56 -7.77 11.91
C ALA A 117 16.45 -6.75 11.21
N ARG A 118 16.81 -5.64 11.89
CA ARG A 118 17.71 -4.61 11.36
C ARG A 118 19.09 -5.18 11.02
N ARG A 119 19.70 -5.95 11.92
CA ARG A 119 21.00 -6.61 11.69
C ARG A 119 20.96 -7.58 10.50
N TYR A 120 19.85 -8.31 10.33
CA TYR A 120 19.67 -9.18 9.18
C TYR A 120 19.60 -8.38 7.87
N CYS A 121 18.75 -7.35 7.83
CA CYS A 121 18.56 -6.50 6.66
C CYS A 121 19.81 -5.69 6.31
N GLN A 122 20.71 -5.40 7.25
CA GLN A 122 21.98 -4.69 7.00
C GLN A 122 23.00 -5.53 6.23
N ARG A 123 22.89 -6.86 6.21
CA ARG A 123 23.96 -7.72 5.71
C ARG A 123 24.32 -7.43 4.23
N PRO A 124 25.61 -7.42 3.86
CA PRO A 124 26.07 -7.05 2.52
C PRO A 124 25.62 -7.98 1.40
N CYS A 125 25.31 -9.24 1.70
CA CYS A 125 24.91 -10.25 0.72
C CYS A 125 23.60 -9.95 -0.03
N TYR A 126 22.88 -8.89 0.37
CA TYR A 126 21.65 -8.44 -0.26
C TYR A 126 21.77 -7.04 -0.92
N ASN A 127 22.97 -6.44 -0.95
CA ASN A 127 23.18 -5.15 -1.59
C ASN A 127 23.29 -5.32 -3.11
N ARG A 128 22.18 -5.13 -3.82
CA ARG A 128 22.24 -4.65 -5.20
C ARG A 128 22.56 -3.16 -5.15
N GLU A 129 23.47 -2.69 -6.00
CA GLU A 129 24.07 -1.35 -5.91
C GLU A 129 23.06 -0.19 -5.94
N ASN A 130 21.81 -0.42 -6.37
CA ASN A 130 20.76 0.61 -6.48
C ASN A 130 19.46 0.30 -5.69
N ALA A 131 19.49 -0.68 -4.79
CA ALA A 131 18.29 -1.07 -4.04
C ALA A 131 18.21 -0.36 -2.68
N ARG A 132 17.12 0.39 -2.46
CA ARG A 132 16.75 0.86 -1.12
C ARG A 132 16.00 -0.25 -0.39
N ARG A 133 16.27 -0.42 0.90
CA ARG A 133 15.66 -1.45 1.72
C ARG A 133 15.31 -0.94 3.10
N GLY A 134 14.43 -1.67 3.76
CA GLY A 134 14.10 -1.39 5.13
C GLY A 134 13.15 -2.41 5.73
N ILE A 135 12.51 -2.00 6.82
CA ILE A 135 11.59 -2.85 7.56
C ILE A 135 10.23 -2.16 7.62
N LEU A 136 9.20 -2.87 7.23
CA LEU A 136 7.82 -2.54 7.48
C LEU A 136 7.40 -3.27 8.75
N THR A 137 6.96 -2.54 9.76
CA THR A 137 6.36 -3.11 10.98
C THR A 137 4.89 -2.72 11.02
N VAL A 138 4.01 -3.73 11.07
CA VAL A 138 2.56 -3.53 11.19
C VAL A 138 2.09 -4.04 12.55
N SER A 139 1.54 -3.15 13.35
CA SER A 139 0.93 -3.49 14.64
C SER A 139 -0.44 -4.14 14.41
N THR A 140 -0.70 -5.25 15.09
CA THR A 140 -1.95 -6.03 15.01
C THR A 140 -2.48 -6.28 16.42
N ASN A 141 -3.71 -6.78 16.53
CA ASN A 141 -4.27 -7.19 17.82
C ASN A 141 -3.49 -8.33 18.49
N ALA A 142 -2.77 -9.15 17.71
CA ALA A 142 -1.93 -10.24 18.21
C ALA A 142 -0.47 -9.82 18.49
N GLY A 143 -0.09 -8.56 18.26
CA GLY A 143 1.27 -8.07 18.43
C GLY A 143 1.76 -7.27 17.22
N PHE A 144 2.74 -7.79 16.49
CA PHE A 144 3.25 -7.15 15.28
C PHE A 144 3.67 -8.17 14.21
N ARG A 145 3.60 -7.75 12.95
CA ARG A 145 4.20 -8.43 11.80
C ARG A 145 5.31 -7.57 11.22
N ARG A 146 6.34 -8.21 10.66
CA ARG A 146 7.48 -7.52 10.04
C ARG A 146 7.74 -8.06 8.65
N TRP A 147 8.04 -7.15 7.76
CA TRP A 147 8.44 -7.43 6.39
C TRP A 147 9.70 -6.65 6.07
N GLN A 148 10.62 -7.27 5.35
CA GLN A 148 11.68 -6.54 4.67
C GLN A 148 11.09 -5.99 3.39
N TRP A 149 11.09 -4.67 3.23
CA TRP A 149 10.74 -4.06 1.95
C TRP A 149 12.00 -3.75 1.14
N THR A 150 11.91 -3.90 -0.17
CA THR A 150 12.99 -3.54 -1.12
C THR A 150 12.39 -2.78 -2.30
N CYS A 151 12.91 -1.59 -2.57
CA CYS A 151 12.54 -0.72 -3.68
C CYS A 151 13.76 -0.50 -4.57
N PHE A 152 13.58 -0.59 -5.88
CA PHE A 152 14.63 -0.28 -6.86
C PHE A 152 14.43 1.17 -7.30
N GLN A 153 15.50 1.96 -7.30
CA GLN A 153 15.47 3.27 -7.95
C GLN A 153 15.75 3.03 -9.44
N ASP A 154 14.79 3.43 -10.27
CA ASP A 154 14.95 3.51 -11.73
C ASP A 154 15.91 4.64 -12.12
#